data_AF-A0A1I6TMG8-F1
#
_entry.id   AF-A0A1I6TMG8-F1
#
_cell.length_a   1.000
_cell.length_b   1.000
_cell.length_c   1.000
_cell.angle_alpha   90.00
_cell.angle_beta   90.00
_cell.angle_gamma   90.00
#
_symmetry.space_group_name_H-M   'P 1'
#
loop_
_entity.id
_entity.type
_entity.pdbx_description
1 polymer ?
#
loop_
_entity_poly.entity_id
_entity_poly.type
_entity_poly.pdbx_seq_one_letter_code
_entity_poly.pdbx_strand_id
1 'polypeptide(L)'
;ANVGWHYIAPGKPQQNGFNESFNGRLRDELLNETLFRSLPHARIVLESWRRDYNEARPHSKLGWLTPKAYAEALAGKIGRPAALVDGCADRPLANPNNPSSDQLRTLVMAG
;
A
#
# COMPACT_ATOMS: atom_id res chain seq x y z
N ALA A 1 -16.52 -10.25 7.64
CA ALA A 1 -15.36 -11.07 7.22
C ALA A 1 -14.32 -11.03 8.33
N ASN A 2 -13.57 -12.12 8.55
CA ASN A 2 -12.44 -12.10 9.48
C ASN A 2 -11.17 -11.66 8.74
N VAL A 3 -10.39 -10.74 9.32
CA VAL A 3 -9.16 -10.22 8.70
C VAL A 3 -7.96 -10.85 9.42
N GLY A 4 -7.10 -11.53 8.68
CA GLY A 4 -5.87 -12.13 9.22
C GLY A 4 -4.82 -11.07 9.53
N TRP A 5 -4.11 -11.24 10.65
CA TRP A 5 -2.91 -10.45 10.95
C TRP A 5 -1.72 -10.99 10.15
N HIS A 6 -1.10 -10.11 9.36
CA HIS A 6 0.11 -10.42 8.60
C HIS A 6 1.24 -9.49 9.06
N TYR A 7 2.24 -10.04 9.72
CA TYR A 7 3.44 -9.33 10.15
C TYR A 7 4.51 -9.38 9.05
N ILE A 8 5.42 -8.40 9.04
CA ILE A 8 6.65 -8.50 8.25
C ILE A 8 7.54 -9.62 8.80
N ALA A 9 8.29 -10.28 7.92
CA ALA A 9 9.24 -11.31 8.33
C ALA A 9 10.44 -10.67 9.07
N PRO A 10 10.96 -11.30 10.14
CA PRO A 10 12.18 -10.85 10.80
C PRO A 10 13.32 -10.62 9.80
N GLY A 11 13.99 -9.47 9.92
CA GLY A 11 15.10 -9.09 9.04
C GLY A 11 14.72 -8.62 7.63
N LYS A 12 13.43 -8.48 7.28
CA LYS A 12 12.98 -8.02 5.95
C LYS A 12 12.23 -6.67 5.97
N PRO A 13 12.88 -5.56 6.39
CA PRO A 13 12.22 -4.25 6.49
C PRO A 13 11.64 -3.76 5.16
N GLN A 14 12.17 -4.20 4.02
CA GLN A 14 11.68 -3.86 2.68
C GLN A 14 10.21 -4.21 2.45
N GLN A 15 9.66 -5.18 3.21
CA GLN A 15 8.23 -5.51 3.16
C GLN A 15 7.32 -4.38 3.69
N ASN A 16 7.85 -3.45 4.50
CA ASN A 16 7.15 -2.28 5.01
C ASN A 16 7.29 -1.04 4.09
N GLY A 17 8.10 -1.12 3.03
CA GLY A 17 8.53 0.04 2.23
C GLY A 17 7.40 0.87 1.60
N PHE A 18 6.23 0.26 1.33
CA PHE A 18 5.04 0.98 0.86
C PHE A 18 4.45 1.90 1.94
N ASN A 19 4.30 1.41 3.17
CA ASN A 19 3.86 2.19 4.32
C ASN A 19 4.89 3.27 4.69
N GLU A 20 6.18 2.96 4.60
CA GLU A 20 7.25 3.94 4.87
C GLU A 20 7.25 5.07 3.84
N SER A 21 7.08 4.74 2.55
CA SER A 21 6.96 5.73 1.47
C SER A 21 5.74 6.64 1.66
N PHE A 22 4.58 6.08 2.03
CA PHE A 22 3.37 6.85 2.32
C PHE A 22 3.55 7.75 3.56
N ASN A 23 4.11 7.21 4.64
CA ASN A 23 4.30 7.97 5.89
C ASN A 23 5.38 9.06 5.77
N GLY A 24 6.40 8.87 4.92
CA GLY A 24 7.31 9.95 4.52
C GLY A 24 6.57 11.05 3.78
N ARG A 25 5.91 10.68 2.67
CA ARG A 25 5.10 11.59 1.83
C ARG A 25 4.07 12.41 2.62
N LEU A 26 3.41 11.82 3.60
CA LEU A 26 2.47 12.51 4.51
C LEU A 26 3.17 13.48 5.47
N ARG A 27 4.36 13.17 5.97
CA ARG A 27 5.14 14.11 6.80
C ARG A 27 5.60 15.30 5.97
N ASP A 28 6.26 15.01 4.86
CA ASP A 28 7.02 15.97 4.06
C ASP A 28 6.11 16.97 3.31
N GLU A 29 4.85 16.63 3.06
CA GLU A 29 3.90 17.51 2.35
C GLU A 29 2.79 18.10 3.23
N LEU A 30 2.68 17.69 4.51
CA LEU A 30 1.54 18.08 5.34
C LEU A 30 1.89 18.30 6.81
N LEU A 31 2.45 17.29 7.48
CA LEU A 31 2.63 17.35 8.94
C LEU A 31 3.78 18.27 9.35
N ASN A 32 4.83 18.37 8.54
CA ASN A 32 5.95 19.29 8.76
C ASN A 32 5.58 20.72 8.33
N GLU A 33 4.82 20.86 7.24
CA GLU A 33 4.46 22.14 6.61
C GLU A 33 3.27 22.86 7.27
N THR A 34 2.46 22.17 8.08
CA THR A 34 1.22 22.74 8.65
C THR A 34 1.27 22.92 10.17
N LEU A 35 1.20 24.17 10.63
CA LEU A 35 0.92 24.46 12.05
C LEU A 35 -0.56 24.21 12.38
N PHE A 36 -0.84 23.12 13.13
CA PHE A 36 -2.19 22.74 13.51
C PHE A 36 -2.71 23.55 14.72
N ARG A 37 -3.66 24.46 14.45
CA ARG A 37 -4.28 25.32 15.47
C ARG A 37 -5.26 24.60 16.42
N SER A 38 -5.82 23.46 16.02
CA SER A 38 -6.77 22.67 16.83
C SER A 38 -7.00 21.28 16.22
N LEU A 39 -7.59 20.35 16.99
CA LEU A 39 -7.97 19.03 16.48
C LEU A 39 -9.01 19.08 15.33
N PRO A 40 -10.07 19.92 15.36
CA PRO A 40 -10.95 20.12 14.19
C PRO A 40 -10.19 20.62 12.96
N HIS A 41 -9.25 21.56 13.12
CA HIS A 41 -8.42 22.06 12.02
C HIS A 41 -7.55 20.94 11.41
N ALA A 42 -6.89 20.14 12.26
CA ALA A 42 -6.11 18.99 11.81
C ALA A 42 -6.94 17.96 11.03
N ARG A 43 -8.17 17.64 11.50
CA ARG A 43 -9.08 16.73 10.81
C ARG A 43 -9.47 17.22 9.41
N ILE A 44 -9.78 18.51 9.26
CA ILE A 44 -10.14 19.11 7.97
C ILE A 44 -8.96 19.08 6.99
N VAL A 45 -7.77 19.47 7.45
CA VAL A 45 -6.54 19.48 6.64
C VAL A 45 -6.15 18.06 6.21
N LEU A 46 -6.18 17.09 7.13
CA LEU A 46 -5.90 15.68 6.83
C LEU A 46 -6.91 15.06 5.85
N GLU A 47 -8.20 15.35 5.99
CA GLU A 47 -9.21 14.86 5.05
C GLU A 47 -9.06 15.47 3.65
N SER A 48 -8.66 16.75 3.56
CA SER A 48 -8.36 17.41 2.28
C SER A 48 -7.17 16.75 1.57
N TRP A 49 -6.04 16.58 2.27
CA TRP A 49 -4.86 15.89 1.73
C TRP A 49 -5.15 14.43 1.39
N ARG A 50 -5.94 13.73 2.22
CA ARG A 50 -6.36 12.34 1.95
C ARG A 50 -7.15 12.23 0.64
N ARG A 51 -8.08 13.15 0.37
CA ARG A 51 -8.84 13.17 -0.89
C ARG A 51 -7.93 13.46 -2.08
N ASP A 52 -7.11 14.50 -2.00
CA ASP A 52 -6.16 14.87 -3.05
C ASP A 52 -5.23 13.69 -3.41
N TYR A 53 -4.56 13.10 -2.41
CA TYR A 53 -3.66 11.95 -2.57
C TYR A 53 -4.34 10.73 -3.22
N ASN A 54 -5.58 10.41 -2.83
CA ASN A 54 -6.27 9.18 -3.24
C ASN A 54 -7.14 9.34 -4.50
N GLU A 55 -7.63 10.55 -4.81
CA GLU A 55 -8.67 10.77 -5.81
C GLU A 55 -8.23 11.71 -6.94
N ALA A 56 -7.25 12.60 -6.72
CA ALA A 56 -6.75 13.53 -7.73
C ALA A 56 -5.34 13.22 -8.23
N ARG A 57 -4.41 12.82 -7.35
CA ARG A 57 -2.99 12.63 -7.73
C ARG A 57 -2.73 11.31 -8.47
N PRO A 58 -2.13 11.34 -9.68
CA PRO A 58 -1.67 10.14 -10.38
C PRO A 58 -0.31 9.67 -9.84
N HIS A 59 -0.13 8.35 -9.66
CA HIS A 59 1.12 7.78 -9.12
C HIS A 59 1.80 6.92 -10.17
N SER A 60 3.08 7.17 -10.46
CA SER A 60 3.86 6.40 -11.44
C SER A 60 3.91 4.90 -11.13
N LYS A 61 4.00 4.52 -9.85
CA LYS A 61 3.92 3.12 -9.37
C LYS A 61 2.56 2.46 -9.59
N LEU A 62 1.50 3.22 -9.86
CA LEU A 62 0.16 2.73 -10.21
C LEU A 62 -0.16 2.90 -11.71
N GLY A 63 0.86 3.08 -12.55
CA GLY A 63 0.67 3.33 -13.99
C GLY A 63 0.06 4.70 -14.29
N TRP A 64 0.37 5.70 -13.46
CA TRP A 64 -0.24 7.04 -13.49
C TRP A 64 -1.75 7.08 -13.20
N LEU A 65 -2.31 6.02 -12.62
CA LEU A 65 -3.65 6.05 -12.01
C LEU A 65 -3.60 6.71 -10.63
N THR A 66 -4.75 7.25 -10.20
CA THR A 66 -4.97 7.61 -8.79
C THR A 66 -5.23 6.34 -7.96
N PRO A 67 -4.97 6.33 -6.65
CA PRO A 67 -5.18 5.14 -5.81
C PRO A 67 -6.63 4.62 -5.86
N LYS A 68 -7.61 5.52 -5.96
CA LYS A 68 -9.02 5.19 -6.18
C LYS A 68 -9.26 4.49 -7.52
N ALA A 69 -8.78 5.06 -8.63
CA ALA A 69 -8.95 4.46 -9.96
C ALA A 69 -8.25 3.09 -10.08
N TYR A 70 -7.06 2.96 -9.47
CA TYR A 70 -6.35 1.69 -9.38
C TYR A 70 -7.15 0.64 -8.58
N ALA A 71 -7.73 1.02 -7.43
CA ALA A 71 -8.56 0.12 -6.63
C ALA A 71 -9.87 -0.28 -7.37
N GLU A 72 -10.46 0.62 -8.15
CA GLU A 72 -11.66 0.34 -8.95
C GLU A 72 -11.36 -0.62 -10.11
N ALA A 73 -10.21 -0.47 -10.79
CA ALA A 73 -9.72 -1.42 -11.78
C ALA A 73 -9.36 -2.79 -11.17
N LEU A 74 -8.71 -2.81 -9.99
CA LEU A 74 -8.38 -4.04 -9.28
C LEU A 74 -9.63 -4.81 -8.82
N ALA A 75 -10.67 -4.08 -8.39
CA ALA A 75 -11.99 -4.62 -8.06
C ALA A 75 -12.84 -5.02 -9.29
N GLY A 76 -12.28 -4.96 -10.50
CA GLY A 76 -12.93 -5.39 -11.74
C GLY A 76 -13.98 -4.44 -12.31
N LYS A 77 -14.22 -3.27 -11.69
CA LYS A 77 -15.26 -2.31 -12.11
C LYS A 77 -15.00 -1.66 -13.48
N ILE A 78 -13.75 -1.68 -13.93
CA ILE A 78 -13.26 -1.03 -15.16
C ILE A 78 -12.71 -2.08 -16.17
N GLY A 79 -12.68 -3.36 -15.79
CA GLY A 79 -11.91 -4.39 -16.50
C GLY A 79 -10.42 -4.41 -16.11
N ARG A 80 -9.69 -5.44 -16.56
CA ARG A 80 -8.26 -5.65 -16.27
C ARG A 80 -7.41 -5.33 -17.52
N PRO A 81 -6.12 -4.97 -17.37
CA PRO A 81 -5.25 -5.22 -16.21
C PRO A 81 -4.96 -4.02 -15.32
N ALA A 82 -5.05 -4.21 -14.00
CA ALA A 82 -4.52 -3.28 -12.98
C ALA A 82 -2.99 -3.45 -12.80
N ALA A 83 -2.25 -3.57 -13.90
CA ALA A 83 -0.80 -3.66 -13.94
C ALA A 83 -0.32 -3.16 -15.32
N LEU A 84 0.73 -2.32 -15.34
CA LEU A 84 1.42 -1.97 -16.58
C LEU A 84 1.95 -3.25 -17.25
N VAL A 85 1.74 -3.37 -18.56
CA VAL A 85 2.22 -4.53 -19.34
C VAL A 85 3.75 -4.64 -19.25
N ASP A 86 4.45 -3.51 -19.25
CA ASP A 86 5.91 -3.39 -19.18
C ASP A 86 6.41 -2.96 -17.77
N GLY A 87 5.60 -3.18 -16.73
CA GLY A 87 5.95 -2.79 -15.35
C GLY A 87 6.85 -3.82 -14.65
N CYS A 88 7.96 -3.38 -14.07
CA CYS A 88 8.84 -4.21 -13.22
C CYS A 88 8.26 -4.55 -11.83
N ALA A 89 6.98 -4.28 -11.59
CA ALA A 89 6.26 -4.69 -10.40
C ALA A 89 5.41 -5.91 -10.75
N ASP A 90 5.67 -7.04 -10.09
CA ASP A 90 4.87 -8.25 -10.24
C ASP A 90 3.38 -7.96 -10.06
N ARG A 91 2.55 -8.66 -10.85
CA ARG A 91 1.09 -8.64 -10.69
C ARG A 91 0.77 -8.95 -9.22
N PRO A 92 -0.13 -8.24 -8.54
CA PRO A 92 -0.43 -8.50 -7.13
C PRO A 92 -0.99 -9.93 -6.96
N LEU A 93 -0.11 -10.85 -6.51
CA LEU A 93 -0.35 -12.30 -6.36
C LEU A 93 -1.26 -12.65 -5.17
N ALA A 94 -2.15 -11.73 -4.78
CA ALA A 94 -3.18 -11.93 -3.75
C ALA A 94 -4.32 -12.82 -4.27
N ASN A 95 -3.98 -14.07 -4.60
CA ASN A 95 -4.93 -15.14 -4.87
C ASN A 95 -5.31 -15.80 -3.52
N PRO A 96 -6.56 -15.70 -3.05
CA PRO A 96 -6.98 -16.31 -1.78
C PRO A 96 -6.89 -17.84 -1.77
N ASN A 97 -6.74 -18.48 -2.94
CA ASN A 97 -6.71 -19.94 -3.08
C ASN A 97 -5.30 -20.53 -3.14
N ASN A 98 -4.23 -19.74 -2.98
CA ASN A 98 -2.86 -20.24 -2.99
C ASN A 98 -2.26 -20.19 -1.57
N PRO A 99 -2.17 -21.32 -0.83
CA PRO A 99 -1.48 -21.33 0.45
C PRO A 99 0.01 -21.01 0.23
N SER A 100 0.60 -20.27 1.17
CA SER A 100 2.05 -20.08 1.20
C SER A 100 2.75 -21.44 1.31
N SER A 101 3.95 -21.55 0.72
CA SER A 101 4.73 -22.80 0.69
C SER A 101 5.42 -23.13 2.03
N ASP A 102 4.79 -22.78 3.15
CA ASP A 102 5.28 -23.00 4.52
C ASP A 102 4.99 -24.44 4.99
N GLN A 103 5.54 -25.42 4.27
CA GLN A 103 5.62 -26.80 4.73
C GLN A 103 6.59 -26.89 5.91
N LEU A 104 6.06 -26.97 7.13
CA LEU A 104 6.86 -27.29 8.33
C LEU A 104 7.36 -28.75 8.31
N ARG A 105 8.47 -29.00 7.63
CA ARG A 105 9.27 -30.23 7.74
C ARG A 105 10.77 -29.96 7.67
N THR A 106 11.49 -30.38 8.72
CA THR A 106 12.72 -31.21 8.66
C THR A 106 13.87 -30.69 7.77
N LEU A 107 15.08 -30.39 8.24
CA LEU A 107 15.83 -30.64 9.50
C LEU A 107 16.77 -29.40 9.72
N VAL A 108 17.83 -29.27 10.53
CA VAL A 108 18.76 -30.13 11.31
C VAL A 108 19.29 -29.32 12.52
N MET A 109 19.69 -30.00 13.62
CA MET A 109 20.57 -29.43 14.67
C MET A 109 22.04 -29.76 14.34
N ALA A 110 22.93 -28.76 14.29
CA ALA A 110 24.34 -28.99 13.98
C ALA A 110 25.28 -28.04 14.75
N GLY A 111 26.28 -28.63 15.42
CA GLY A 111 27.44 -27.95 16.00
C GLY A 111 27.19 -27.31 17.36
#